data_AF-A0AAU7Q802-F1
#
_entry.id   AF-A0AAU7Q802-F1
#
_cell.length_a   1.000
_cell.length_b   1.000
_cell.length_c   1.000
_cell.angle_alpha   90.00
_cell.angle_beta   90.00
_cell.angle_gamma   90.00
#
_symmetry.space_group_name_H-M   'P 1'
#
loop_
_entity.id
_entity.type
_entity.pdbx_description
1 polymer ?
#
loop_
_entity_poly.entity_id
_entity_poly.type
_entity_poly.pdbx_seq_one_letter_code
_entity_poly.pdbx_strand_id
1 'polypeptide(L)'
;MIIKSILCAAPLLLLSLLANAEQPTSQWQLVNGSDRKDFQIICLKDNKDTLYIRENNGNNEYRVARNIYFQTLANNTTILSFKRGFVSADKDMTYIPSANERCEITEQ
;
A
#
# COMPACT_ATOMS: atom_id res chain seq x y z
N MET A 1 -1.20 -77.05 10.20
CA MET A 1 -1.68 -76.11 11.24
C MET A 1 -1.36 -74.71 10.74
N ILE A 2 -2.39 -73.99 10.24
CA ILE A 2 -2.25 -72.73 9.48
C ILE A 2 -2.61 -71.59 10.43
N ILE A 3 -1.63 -70.78 10.84
CA ILE A 3 -1.88 -69.57 11.62
C ILE A 3 -2.10 -68.42 10.64
N LYS A 4 -3.35 -67.99 10.51
CA LYS A 4 -3.76 -66.80 9.75
C LYS A 4 -3.39 -65.55 10.54
N SER A 5 -2.44 -64.78 10.02
CA SER A 5 -2.14 -63.43 10.52
C SER A 5 -3.15 -62.44 9.96
N ILE A 6 -4.02 -61.90 10.82
CA ILE A 6 -4.95 -60.82 10.50
C ILE A 6 -4.15 -59.52 10.55
N LEU A 7 -3.81 -58.94 9.39
CA LEU A 7 -3.27 -57.58 9.33
C LEU A 7 -4.41 -56.58 9.55
N CYS A 8 -4.35 -55.87 10.68
CA CYS A 8 -5.18 -54.72 11.00
C CYS A 8 -5.06 -53.64 9.91
N ALA A 9 -6.17 -53.37 9.23
CA ALA A 9 -6.35 -52.15 8.44
C ALA A 9 -6.53 -50.97 9.40
N ALA A 10 -5.50 -50.12 9.52
CA ALA A 10 -5.62 -48.84 10.20
C ALA A 10 -6.25 -47.81 9.24
N PRO A 11 -7.35 -47.13 9.61
CA PRO A 11 -7.91 -46.07 8.79
C PRO A 11 -7.03 -44.82 8.92
N LEU A 12 -6.40 -44.42 7.81
CA LEU A 12 -5.76 -43.11 7.66
C LEU A 12 -6.85 -42.03 7.71
N LEU A 13 -7.08 -41.47 8.89
CA LEU A 13 -7.85 -40.25 9.09
C LEU A 13 -7.10 -39.08 8.45
N LEU A 14 -7.43 -38.81 7.18
CA LEU A 14 -7.09 -37.57 6.49
C LEU A 14 -7.84 -36.43 7.16
N LEU A 15 -7.21 -35.81 8.16
CA LEU A 15 -7.62 -34.52 8.69
C LEU A 15 -7.37 -33.48 7.59
N SER A 16 -8.42 -33.17 6.84
CA SER A 16 -8.49 -32.01 5.96
C SER A 16 -8.46 -30.74 6.79
N LEU A 17 -7.25 -30.37 7.22
CA LEU A 17 -6.93 -29.02 7.67
C LEU A 17 -7.12 -28.10 6.46
N LEU A 18 -8.32 -27.52 6.35
CA LEU A 18 -8.53 -26.31 5.58
C LEU A 18 -7.71 -25.21 6.26
N ALA A 19 -6.43 -25.13 5.90
CA ALA A 19 -5.62 -23.97 6.13
C ALA A 19 -6.25 -22.84 5.30
N ASN A 20 -7.13 -22.06 5.92
CA ASN A 20 -7.49 -20.75 5.40
C ASN A 20 -6.20 -19.94 5.45
N ALA A 21 -5.47 -19.89 4.33
CA ALA A 21 -4.44 -18.91 4.13
C ALA A 21 -5.12 -17.55 4.20
N GLU A 22 -4.99 -16.86 5.34
CA GLU A 22 -5.39 -15.47 5.47
C GLU A 22 -4.61 -14.69 4.40
N GLN A 23 -5.31 -14.29 3.33
CA GLN A 23 -4.74 -13.36 2.38
C GLN A 23 -4.47 -12.08 3.17
N PRO A 24 -3.22 -11.56 3.19
CA PRO A 24 -2.95 -10.30 3.83
C PRO A 24 -3.83 -9.25 3.17
N THR A 25 -4.84 -8.80 3.88
CA THR A 25 -5.64 -7.66 3.47
C THR A 25 -4.72 -6.47 3.58
N SER A 26 -4.27 -5.96 2.44
CA SER A 26 -3.49 -4.74 2.41
C SER A 26 -4.33 -3.63 3.02
N GLN A 27 -3.97 -3.18 4.22
CA GLN A 27 -4.67 -2.12 4.93
C GLN A 27 -4.07 -0.77 4.54
N TRP A 28 -4.91 0.28 4.56
CA TRP A 28 -4.42 1.64 4.43
C TRP A 28 -3.57 2.02 5.66
N GLN A 29 -2.39 2.57 5.39
CA GLN A 29 -1.44 3.01 6.40
C GLN A 29 -1.26 4.52 6.32
N LEU A 30 -1.37 5.22 7.45
CA LEU A 30 -1.14 6.66 7.52
C LEU A 30 0.36 6.95 7.56
N VAL A 31 0.82 7.90 6.75
CA VAL A 31 2.16 8.47 6.85
C VAL A 31 2.25 9.24 8.16
N ASN A 32 3.19 8.83 9.02
CA ASN A 32 3.34 9.38 10.36
C ASN A 32 3.47 10.91 10.34
N GLY A 33 2.60 11.58 11.10
CA GLY A 33 2.60 13.04 11.23
C GLY A 33 1.90 13.81 10.11
N SER A 34 1.45 13.15 9.04
CA SER A 34 0.74 13.81 7.93
C SER A 34 -0.63 14.36 8.30
N ASP A 35 -1.18 13.96 9.44
CA ASP A 35 -2.39 14.52 10.05
C ASP A 35 -2.17 15.92 10.64
N ARG A 36 -0.93 16.26 11.02
CA ARG A 36 -0.60 17.47 11.78
C ARG A 36 0.51 18.35 11.19
N LYS A 37 1.20 17.89 10.15
CA LYS A 37 2.25 18.63 9.45
C LYS A 37 1.99 18.63 7.95
N ASP A 38 2.68 19.51 7.24
CA ASP A 38 2.61 19.58 5.80
C ASP A 38 3.73 18.74 5.20
N PHE A 39 3.42 18.13 4.05
CA PHE A 39 4.33 17.24 3.35
C PHE A 39 4.40 17.64 1.88
N GLN A 40 5.53 17.34 1.28
CA GLN A 40 5.67 17.27 -0.17
C GLN A 40 5.55 15.83 -0.65
N ILE A 41 5.04 15.68 -1.88
CA ILE A 41 4.97 14.40 -2.60
C ILE A 41 5.58 14.62 -3.98
N ILE A 42 6.62 13.87 -4.32
CA ILE A 42 7.26 13.93 -5.64
C ILE A 42 7.28 12.51 -6.20
N CYS A 43 6.60 12.30 -7.32
CA CYS A 43 6.66 11.05 -8.06
C CYS A 43 7.44 11.24 -9.37
N LEU A 44 8.31 10.27 -9.65
CA LEU A 44 9.23 10.28 -10.77
C LEU A 44 9.08 9.01 -11.59
N LYS A 45 8.95 9.18 -12.91
CA LYS A 45 9.10 8.10 -13.89
C LYS A 45 10.12 8.51 -14.93
N ASP A 46 11.11 7.66 -15.17
CA ASP A 46 12.18 7.93 -16.15
C ASP A 46 12.85 9.31 -15.91
N ASN A 47 13.05 9.68 -14.63
CA ASN A 47 13.55 10.97 -14.15
C ASN A 47 12.69 12.19 -14.49
N LYS A 48 11.40 12.00 -14.80
CA LYS A 48 10.43 13.08 -15.05
C LYS A 48 9.39 13.11 -13.95
N ASP A 49 9.06 14.32 -13.48
CA ASP A 49 7.99 14.57 -12.52
C ASP A 49 6.64 14.16 -13.15
N THR A 50 6.00 13.13 -12.60
CA THR A 50 4.66 12.66 -12.97
C THR A 50 3.59 13.19 -12.02
N LEU A 51 3.98 13.44 -10.77
CA LEU A 51 3.21 14.15 -9.75
C LEU A 51 4.19 14.99 -8.91
N TYR A 52 3.83 16.25 -8.65
CA TYR A 52 4.58 17.07 -7.72
C TYR A 52 3.63 17.92 -6.88
N ILE A 53 3.75 17.77 -5.57
CA ILE A 53 3.15 18.62 -4.54
C ILE A 53 4.31 19.16 -3.74
N ARG A 54 4.73 20.38 -4.03
CA ARG A 54 5.89 21.02 -3.39
C ARG A 54 5.78 22.52 -3.53
N GLU A 55 6.45 23.25 -2.65
CA GLU A 55 6.62 24.69 -2.82
C GLU A 55 7.42 24.98 -4.10
N ASN A 56 6.77 25.66 -5.04
CA ASN A 56 7.39 26.14 -6.27
C ASN A 56 6.69 27.43 -6.70
N ASN A 57 7.46 28.45 -7.08
CA ASN A 57 6.98 29.77 -7.49
C ASN A 57 6.01 29.74 -8.69
N GLY A 58 5.93 28.63 -9.43
CA GLY A 58 5.03 28.46 -10.56
C GLY A 58 3.77 27.62 -10.31
N ASN A 59 3.61 26.98 -9.15
CA ASN A 59 2.47 26.09 -8.88
C ASN A 59 1.61 26.60 -7.71
N ASN A 60 0.49 27.23 -8.06
CA ASN A 60 -0.45 27.80 -7.10
C ASN A 60 -1.53 26.82 -6.61
N GLU A 61 -1.46 25.54 -6.98
CA GLU A 61 -2.50 24.57 -6.65
C GLU A 61 -2.00 23.36 -5.84
N TYR A 62 -0.71 23.02 -5.93
CA TYR A 62 -0.14 21.80 -5.33
C TYR A 62 1.15 22.10 -4.56
N ARG A 63 1.04 22.72 -3.38
CA ARG A 63 2.20 23.01 -2.52
C ARG A 63 2.29 22.12 -1.30
N VAL A 64 1.14 21.81 -0.69
CA VAL A 64 1.06 21.08 0.58
C VAL A 64 0.20 19.83 0.42
N ALA A 65 0.63 18.74 1.06
CA ALA A 65 -0.13 17.50 1.22
C ALA A 65 -0.29 17.16 2.70
N ARG A 66 -1.47 16.63 3.07
CA ARG A 66 -1.80 16.17 4.43
C ARG A 66 -2.70 14.94 4.39
N ASN A 67 -2.85 14.28 5.54
CA ASN A 67 -3.65 13.06 5.71
C ASN A 67 -3.29 12.02 4.64
N ILE A 68 -2.00 11.71 4.54
CA ILE A 68 -1.47 10.87 3.47
C ILE A 68 -1.55 9.42 3.89
N TYR A 69 -2.36 8.65 3.21
CA TYR A 69 -2.49 7.22 3.36
C TYR A 69 -1.84 6.52 2.18
N PHE A 70 -1.24 5.36 2.44
CA PHE A 70 -0.73 4.48 1.40
C PHE A 70 -1.24 3.05 1.59
N GLN A 71 -1.36 2.32 0.49
CA GLN A 71 -1.75 0.92 0.47
C GLN A 71 -0.91 0.18 -0.56
N THR A 72 -0.17 -0.85 -0.13
CA THR A 72 0.63 -1.69 -1.03
C THR A 72 -0.17 -2.91 -1.47
N LEU A 73 -0.55 -2.97 -2.74
CA LEU A 73 -1.31 -4.06 -3.33
C LEU A 73 -0.47 -5.34 -3.48
N ALA A 74 -1.13 -6.46 -3.78
CA ALA A 74 -0.48 -7.77 -3.97
C ALA A 74 0.58 -7.79 -5.09
N ASN A 75 0.50 -6.87 -6.06
CA ASN A 75 1.47 -6.70 -7.14
C ASN A 75 2.60 -5.70 -6.78
N ASN A 76 2.74 -5.34 -5.50
CA ASN A 76 3.69 -4.35 -4.98
C ASN A 76 3.47 -2.90 -5.48
N THR A 77 2.35 -2.62 -6.15
CA THR A 77 1.93 -1.24 -6.46
C THR A 77 1.48 -0.55 -5.18
N THR A 78 2.00 0.66 -4.91
CA THR A 78 1.59 1.47 -3.76
C THR A 78 0.63 2.57 -4.21
N ILE A 79 -0.62 2.51 -3.76
CA ILE A 79 -1.61 3.56 -3.98
C ILE A 79 -1.45 4.62 -2.89
N LEU A 80 -1.58 5.90 -3.25
CA LEU A 80 -1.62 7.01 -2.32
C LEU A 80 -3.01 7.62 -2.29
N SER A 81 -3.51 7.98 -1.10
CA SER A 81 -4.72 8.78 -0.92
C SER A 81 -4.42 9.89 0.08
N PHE A 82 -4.64 11.14 -0.31
CA PHE A 82 -4.21 12.29 0.49
C PHE A 82 -5.05 13.54 0.18
N LYS A 83 -4.94 14.53 1.06
CA LYS A 83 -5.41 15.88 0.79
C LYS A 83 -4.27 16.73 0.22
N ARG A 84 -4.60 17.63 -0.70
CA ARG A 84 -3.66 18.56 -1.33
C ARG A 84 -4.22 19.97 -1.38
N GLY A 85 -3.34 20.95 -1.52
CA GLY A 85 -3.71 22.32 -1.86
C GLY A 85 -2.53 23.29 -1.84
N PHE A 86 -2.81 24.59 -1.81
CA PHE A 86 -1.80 25.66 -1.87
C PHE A 86 -1.34 26.11 -0.48
N VAL A 87 -2.25 26.67 0.32
CA VAL A 87 -1.99 27.04 1.74
C VAL A 87 -2.61 26.02 2.70
N SER A 88 -3.72 25.41 2.29
CA SER A 88 -4.42 24.38 3.06
C SER A 88 -4.65 23.17 2.17
N ALA A 89 -4.49 21.97 2.74
CA ALA A 89 -4.78 20.71 2.07
C ALA A 89 -6.27 20.34 2.24
N ASP A 90 -7.11 20.84 1.33
CA ASP A 90 -8.57 20.71 1.39
C ASP A 90 -9.18 19.88 0.25
N LYS A 91 -8.41 19.58 -0.80
CA LYS A 91 -8.87 18.77 -1.93
C LYS A 91 -8.36 17.34 -1.81
N ASP A 92 -9.27 16.38 -1.84
CA ASP A 92 -8.91 14.96 -1.85
C ASP A 92 -8.30 14.55 -3.20
N MET A 93 -7.33 13.66 -3.15
CA MET A 93 -6.69 13.06 -4.32
C MET A 93 -6.29 11.61 -4.01
N THR A 94 -6.54 10.74 -4.98
CA THR A 94 -5.97 9.39 -5.02
C THR A 94 -5.03 9.30 -6.20
N TYR A 95 -3.82 8.80 -5.95
CA TYR A 95 -2.79 8.63 -6.96
C TYR A 95 -2.36 7.17 -7.03
N ILE A 96 -2.41 6.60 -8.23
CA ILE A 96 -1.92 5.25 -8.52
C ILE A 96 -0.69 5.41 -9.41
N PRO A 97 0.53 5.26 -8.86
CA PRO A 97 1.76 5.34 -9.63
C PRO A 97 1.77 4.27 -10.72
N SER A 98 2.34 4.62 -11.87
CA SER A 98 2.58 3.66 -12.93
C SER A 98 3.72 2.69 -12.57
N ALA A 99 3.89 1.63 -13.35
CA ALA A 99 4.98 0.69 -13.12
C ALA A 99 6.35 1.39 -13.15
N ASN A 100 7.22 1.03 -12.20
CA ASN A 100 8.57 1.59 -11.98
C ASN A 100 8.60 3.08 -11.64
N GLU A 101 7.47 3.66 -11.26
CA GLU A 101 7.41 5.01 -10.77
C GLU A 101 7.73 5.06 -9.27
N ARG A 102 8.62 5.99 -8.88
CA ARG A 102 9.03 6.16 -7.48
C ARG A 102 8.39 7.42 -6.92
N CYS A 103 7.67 7.30 -5.82
CA CYS A 103 7.16 8.44 -5.06
C CYS A 103 7.96 8.62 -3.78
N GLU A 104 8.37 9.86 -3.52
CA GLU A 104 9.01 10.31 -2.29
C GLU A 104 8.06 11.24 -1.54
N ILE A 105 7.89 10.97 -0.25
CA ILE A 105 7.03 11.75 0.65
C ILE A 105 7.95 12.31 1.74
N THR A 106 7.98 13.63 1.89
CA THR A 106 8.91 14.30 2.82
C THR A 106 8.15 15.36 3.61
N GLU A 107 8.41 15.42 4.91
CA GLU A 107 7.92 16.51 5.78
C GLU A 107 8.54 17.85 5.34
N GLN A 108 7.76 18.93 5.35
CA GLN A 108 8.23 20.30 5.07
C GLN A 108 8.60 21.05 6.37
#